data_AF-A0A660L0Z5-F1
#
_entry.id   AF-A0A660L0Z5-F1
#
_cell.length_a   1.000
_cell.length_b   1.000
_cell.length_c   1.000
_cell.angle_alpha   90.00
_cell.angle_beta   90.00
_cell.angle_gamma   90.00
#
_symmetry.space_group_name_H-M   'P 1'
#
loop_
_entity.id
_entity.type
_entity.pdbx_description
1 polymer ?
#
loop_
_entity_poly.entity_id
_entity_poly.type
_entity_poly.pdbx_seq_one_letter_code
_entity_poly.pdbx_strand_id
1 'polypeptide(L)'
;MTQFSEPWQAEVHALATLLSDRGLLTWPEMSGRTSYLELLAAIEQVVVERGLTSDDELSSLRAAWDHAAHRTPHGTPIELTDADFHQR
;
A
#
# COMPACT_ATOMS: atom_id res chain seq x y z
N MET A 1 -0.01 -24.43 -0.30
CA MET A 1 -0.34 -23.44 -1.34
C MET A 1 -0.92 -22.24 -0.63
N THR A 2 -0.24 -21.11 -0.63
CA THR A 2 -0.77 -19.86 -0.07
C THR A 2 -1.93 -19.45 -0.95
N GLN A 3 -3.15 -19.69 -0.48
CA GLN A 3 -4.35 -19.24 -1.17
C GLN A 3 -4.57 -17.78 -0.78
N PHE A 4 -4.59 -16.88 -1.76
CA PHE A 4 -5.00 -15.49 -1.55
C PHE A 4 -6.52 -15.43 -1.55
N SER A 5 -7.11 -14.77 -0.56
CA SER A 5 -8.56 -14.56 -0.48
C SER A 5 -9.03 -13.42 -1.37
N GLU A 6 -8.16 -12.44 -1.64
CA GLU A 6 -8.44 -11.26 -2.44
C GLU A 6 -7.24 -10.94 -3.35
N PRO A 7 -7.43 -10.36 -4.55
CA PRO A 7 -6.33 -10.03 -5.47
C PRO A 7 -5.24 -9.16 -4.84
N TRP A 8 -5.61 -8.17 -4.04
CA TRP A 8 -4.66 -7.25 -3.38
C TRP A 8 -3.69 -7.96 -2.43
N GLN A 9 -4.06 -9.14 -1.89
CA GLN A 9 -3.15 -9.90 -1.03
C GLN A 9 -1.93 -10.42 -1.80
N ALA A 10 -2.11 -10.77 -3.07
CA ALA A 10 -1.01 -11.19 -3.94
C ALA A 10 -0.07 -10.01 -4.24
N GLU A 11 -0.61 -8.80 -4.38
CA GLU A 11 0.17 -7.58 -4.59
C GLU A 11 1.02 -7.23 -3.37
N VAL A 12 0.43 -7.27 -2.16
CA VAL A 12 1.16 -7.06 -0.91
C VAL A 12 2.25 -8.12 -0.72
N HIS A 13 1.97 -9.39 -1.05
CA HIS A 13 2.98 -10.44 -1.02
C HIS A 13 4.13 -10.16 -2.01
N ALA A 14 3.81 -9.76 -3.24
CA ALA A 14 4.81 -9.42 -4.25
C ALA A 14 5.67 -8.23 -3.81
N LEU A 15 5.08 -7.19 -3.22
CA LEU A 15 5.81 -6.05 -2.65
C LEU A 15 6.73 -6.50 -1.52
N ALA A 16 6.24 -7.31 -0.58
CA ALA A 16 7.05 -7.85 0.52
C ALA A 16 8.25 -8.64 -0.01
N THR A 17 8.05 -9.53 -1.00
CA THR A 17 9.13 -10.28 -1.65
C THR A 17 10.13 -9.36 -2.34
N LEU A 18 9.67 -8.40 -3.15
CA LEU A 18 10.53 -7.48 -3.90
C LEU A 18 11.37 -6.57 -3.00
N LEU A 19 10.81 -6.13 -1.86
CA LEU A 19 11.53 -5.35 -0.86
C LEU A 19 12.51 -6.21 -0.09
N SER A 20 12.15 -7.46 0.22
CA SER A 20 13.03 -8.38 0.92
C SER A 20 14.24 -8.79 0.08
N ASP A 21 14.02 -9.10 -1.21
CA ASP A 21 15.10 -9.39 -2.17
C ASP A 21 16.10 -8.25 -2.31
N ARG A 22 15.66 -7.01 -2.04
CA ARG A 22 16.50 -5.79 -2.05
C ARG A 22 17.12 -5.46 -0.69
N GLY A 23 16.87 -6.25 0.35
CA GLY A 23 17.32 -5.96 1.72
C GLY A 23 16.62 -4.75 2.36
N LEU A 24 15.51 -4.31 1.77
CA LEU A 24 14.68 -3.21 2.28
C LEU A 24 13.62 -3.69 3.27
N LEU A 25 13.34 -5.00 3.31
CA LEU A 25 12.42 -5.60 4.27
C LEU A 25 13.00 -6.92 4.80
N THR A 26 13.11 -7.06 6.11
CA THR A 26 13.75 -8.17 6.79
C THR A 26 12.73 -9.12 7.40
N TRP A 27 13.17 -10.34 7.70
CA TRP A 27 12.31 -11.34 8.32
C TRP A 27 11.68 -10.86 9.65
N PRO A 28 12.41 -10.25 10.60
CA PRO A 28 11.80 -9.72 11.83
C PRO A 28 10.73 -8.65 11.61
N GLU A 29 10.86 -7.83 10.55
CA GLU A 29 9.85 -6.82 10.18
C GLU A 29 8.56 -7.48 9.64
N MET A 30 8.63 -8.72 9.10
CA MET A 30 7.50 -9.45 8.52
C MET A 30 6.89 -10.55 9.41
N SER A 31 7.69 -11.25 10.21
CA SER A 31 7.35 -12.57 10.77
C SER A 31 6.27 -12.58 11.85
N GLY A 32 5.87 -11.40 12.35
CA GLY A 32 4.82 -11.24 13.36
C GLY A 32 3.46 -10.84 12.78
N ARG A 33 3.29 -10.86 11.45
CA ARG A 33 2.07 -10.39 10.77
C ARG A 33 1.17 -11.58 10.46
N THR A 34 -0.03 -11.57 11.04
CA THR A 34 -1.03 -12.63 10.95
C THR A 34 -2.06 -12.38 9.85
N SER A 35 -2.08 -11.18 9.27
CA SER A 35 -2.88 -10.82 8.11
C SER A 35 -2.10 -9.97 7.10
N TYR A 36 -2.58 -9.91 5.86
CA TYR A 36 -2.02 -9.04 4.83
C TYR A 36 -2.21 -7.55 5.12
N LEU A 37 -3.20 -7.16 5.93
CA LEU A 37 -3.35 -5.78 6.39
C LEU A 37 -2.22 -5.40 7.36
N GLU A 38 -1.90 -6.29 8.29
CA GLU A 38 -0.78 -6.08 9.22
C GLU A 38 0.57 -6.08 8.46
N LEU A 39 0.71 -6.91 7.42
CA LEU A 39 1.89 -6.89 6.56
C LEU A 39 2.02 -5.61 5.73
N LEU A 40 0.91 -5.12 5.16
CA LEU A 40 0.89 -3.84 4.44
C LEU A 40 1.30 -2.68 5.36
N ALA A 41 0.76 -2.63 6.58
CA ALA A 41 1.14 -1.62 7.57
C ALA A 41 2.64 -1.66 7.90
N ALA A 42 3.25 -2.85 7.99
CA ALA A 42 4.70 -2.97 8.17
C ALA A 42 5.48 -2.44 6.97
N ILE A 43 5.03 -2.71 5.75
CA ILE A 43 5.66 -2.20 4.54
C ILE A 43 5.63 -0.67 4.55
N GLU A 44 4.48 -0.06 4.83
CA GLU A 44 4.31 1.40 4.94
C GLU A 44 5.28 2.01 5.98
N GLN A 45 5.37 1.40 7.17
CA GLN A 45 6.31 1.85 8.21
C GLN A 45 7.77 1.78 7.74
N VAL A 46 8.17 0.65 7.17
CA VAL A 46 9.56 0.41 6.78
C VAL A 46 9.98 1.34 5.63
N VAL A 47 9.11 1.63 4.67
CA VAL A 47 9.44 2.57 3.58
C VAL A 47 9.56 4.01 4.08
N VAL A 48 8.80 4.39 5.12
CA VAL A 48 8.94 5.69 5.79
C VAL A 48 10.23 5.76 6.60
N GLU A 49 10.51 4.76 7.45
CA GLU A 49 11.72 4.69 8.28
C GLU A 49 13.01 4.74 7.44
N ARG A 50 12.95 4.22 6.21
CA ARG A 50 14.07 4.23 5.25
C ARG A 50 14.13 5.47 4.38
N GLY A 51 13.21 6.43 4.55
CA GLY A 51 13.16 7.69 3.80
C GLY A 51 12.83 7.52 2.31
N LEU A 52 12.15 6.43 1.94
CA LEU A 52 11.71 6.17 0.55
C LEU A 52 10.40 6.89 0.22
N THR A 53 9.66 7.27 1.26
CA THR A 53 8.44 8.09 1.25
C THR A 53 8.32 8.76 2.62
N SER A 54 7.37 9.67 2.77
CA SER A 54 6.98 10.25 4.05
C SER A 54 5.56 9.85 4.46
N ASP A 55 5.24 9.99 5.75
CA ASP A 55 3.86 9.84 6.26
C ASP A 55 2.88 10.80 5.56
N ASP A 56 3.34 12.00 5.23
CA ASP A 56 2.53 13.01 4.53
C ASP A 56 2.20 12.58 3.10
N GLU A 57 3.20 12.06 2.36
CA GLU A 57 2.98 11.52 1.01
C GLU A 57 2.05 10.30 1.01
N LEU A 58 2.20 9.38 1.98
CA LEU A 58 1.28 8.24 2.12
C LEU A 58 -0.14 8.69 2.46
N SER A 59 -0.27 9.66 3.38
CA SER A 59 -1.56 10.22 3.77
C SER A 59 -2.23 10.96 2.61
N SER A 60 -1.45 11.73 1.84
CA SER A 60 -1.90 12.43 0.64
C SER A 60 -2.36 11.46 -0.44
N LEU A 61 -1.59 10.39 -0.69
CA LEU A 61 -1.96 9.35 -1.65
C LEU A 61 -3.25 8.64 -1.23
N ARG A 62 -3.41 8.33 0.07
CA ARG A 62 -4.62 7.69 0.59
C ARG A 62 -5.84 8.59 0.43
N ALA A 63 -5.71 9.87 0.77
CA ALA A 63 -6.77 10.85 0.55
C ALA A 63 -7.13 10.98 -0.94
N ALA A 64 -6.13 11.04 -1.83
CA ALA A 64 -6.36 11.10 -3.27
C ALA A 64 -7.13 9.88 -3.80
N TRP A 65 -6.79 8.67 -3.33
CA TRP A 65 -7.54 7.45 -3.68
C TRP A 65 -8.96 7.47 -3.12
N ASP A 66 -9.16 7.94 -1.89
CA ASP A 66 -10.50 8.11 -1.31
C ASP A 66 -11.33 9.10 -2.14
N HIS A 67 -10.75 10.23 -2.57
CA HIS A 67 -11.41 11.19 -3.45
C HIS A 67 -11.75 10.60 -4.81
N ALA A 68 -10.80 9.92 -5.45
CA ALA A 68 -10.99 9.25 -6.72
C ALA A 68 -12.12 8.21 -6.64
N ALA A 69 -12.15 7.42 -5.57
CA ALA A 69 -13.21 6.44 -5.32
C ALA A 69 -14.58 7.11 -5.16
N HIS A 70 -14.68 8.18 -4.37
CA HIS A 70 -15.94 8.90 -4.15
C HIS A 70 -16.51 9.54 -5.43
N ARG A 71 -15.66 10.06 -6.32
CA ARG A 71 -16.13 10.69 -7.57
C ARG A 71 -16.37 9.71 -8.71
N THR A 72 -15.94 8.45 -8.58
CA THR A 72 -16.08 7.44 -9.63
C THR A 72 -17.43 6.74 -9.53
N PRO A 73 -18.29 6.81 -10.57
CA PRO A 73 -19.56 6.07 -10.57
C PRO A 73 -19.33 4.56 -10.42
N HIS A 74 -20.17 3.90 -9.63
CA HIS A 74 -20.09 2.45 -9.44
C HIS A 74 -20.09 1.69 -10.79
N GLY A 75 -19.20 0.70 -10.90
CA GLY A 75 -19.01 -0.07 -12.14
C GLY A 75 -17.99 0.52 -13.12
N THR A 76 -17.44 1.71 -12.81
CA THR A 76 -16.35 2.33 -13.58
C THR A 76 -15.01 2.11 -12.87
N PRO A 77 -13.89 1.88 -13.60
CA PRO A 77 -12.56 1.84 -12.99
C PRO A 77 -12.24 3.14 -12.25
N ILE A 78 -11.60 3.04 -11.08
CA ILE A 78 -11.10 4.19 -10.33
C ILE A 78 -9.75 4.59 -10.93
N GLU A 79 -9.66 5.81 -11.43
CA GLU A 79 -8.43 6.38 -11.98
C GLU A 79 -7.99 7.58 -11.14
N LEU A 80 -6.73 7.57 -10.71
CA LEU A 80 -6.12 8.68 -9.98
C LEU A 80 -5.73 9.80 -10.95
N THR A 81 -6.03 11.05 -10.58
CA THR A 81 -5.69 12.25 -11.35
C THR A 81 -5.04 13.29 -10.46
N ASP A 82 -4.30 14.24 -11.03
CA ASP A 82 -3.68 15.33 -10.27
C ASP A 82 -4.70 16.14 -9.43
N ALA A 83 -5.95 16.22 -9.89
CA ALA A 83 -7.02 16.90 -9.18
C ALA A 83 -7.34 16.24 -7.82
N ASP A 84 -7.09 14.94 -7.67
CA ASP A 84 -7.37 14.19 -6.43
C ASP A 84 -6.37 14.54 -5.31
N PHE A 85 -5.21 15.11 -5.66
CA PHE A 85 -4.19 15.57 -4.70
C PHE A 85 -4.37 17.04 -4.27
N HIS A 86 -5.24 17.80 -4.94
CA HIS A 86 -5.29 19.26 -4.84
C HIS A 86 -6.61 19.83 -4.30
N GLN A 87 -7.52 18.99 -3.80
CA GLN A 87 -8.74 19.45 -3.17
C GLN A 87 -8.44 19.99 -1.76
N ARG A 88 -8.44 21.33 -1.64
CA ARG A 88 -8.42 22.05 -0.37
C ARG A 88 -9.79 22.04 0.30
#